data_AF-A0A645EJE4-F1
#
_entry.id   AF-A0A645EJE4-F1
#
_cell.length_a   1.000
_cell.length_b   1.000
_cell.length_c   1.000
_cell.angle_alpha   90.00
_cell.angle_beta   90.00
_cell.angle_gamma   90.00
#
_symmetry.space_group_name_H-M   'P 1'
#
loop_
_entity.id
_entity.type
_entity.pdbx_description
1 polymer ?
#
loop_
_entity_poly.entity_id
_entity_poly.type
_entity_poly.pdbx_seq_one_letter_code
_entity_poly.pdbx_strand_id
1 'polypeptide(L)' 'MELLIIDLKEKLLIRRKNEYEKMQQYSTNEAHELLLISSGKIIELDFIINSMSEMISYYEYSKEITK' A
#
# COMPACT_ATOMS: atom_id res chain seq x y z
N MET A 1 10.66 -6.35 -15.30
CA MET A 1 9.44 -6.65 -14.50
C MET A 1 9.67 -6.32 -13.03
N GLU A 2 10.76 -6.79 -12.40
CA GLU A 2 11.14 -6.41 -11.02
C GLU A 2 11.16 -4.89 -10.75
N LEU A 3 11.89 -4.11 -11.56
CA LEU A 3 11.96 -2.65 -11.37
C LEU A 3 10.60 -1.95 -11.46
N LEU A 4 9.70 -2.47 -12.30
CA LEU A 4 8.34 -1.94 -12.43
C LEU A 4 7.49 -2.25 -11.19
N ILE A 5 7.65 -3.44 -10.61
CA ILE A 5 6.96 -3.87 -9.40
C ILE A 5 7.46 -3.06 -8.19
N ILE A 6 8.78 -2.80 -8.12
CA ILE A 6 9.39 -1.95 -7.09
C ILE A 6 8.84 -0.52 -7.16
N ASP A 7 8.85 0.10 -8.35
CA ASP A 7 8.30 1.44 -8.58
C ASP A 7 6.82 1.53 -8.20
N LEU A 8 6.03 0.51 -8.57
CA LEU A 8 4.61 0.46 -8.21
C LEU A 8 4.41 0.35 -6.68
N LYS A 9 5.24 -0.45 -5.99
CA LYS A 9 5.20 -0.57 -4.53
C LYS A 9 5.54 0.76 -3.85
N GLU A 10 6.54 1.48 -4.33
CA GLU A 10 6.89 2.81 -3.81
C GLU A 10 5.75 3.82 -3.99
N LYS A 11 5.14 3.85 -5.17
CA LYS A 11 3.96 4.70 -5.44
C LYS A 11 2.79 4.39 -4.51
N LEU A 12 2.53 3.12 -4.22
CA LEU A 12 1.49 2.71 -3.28
C LEU A 12 1.81 3.13 -1.84
N LEU A 13 3.06 3.00 -1.40
CA LEU A 13 3.51 3.46 -0.08
C LEU A 13 3.36 4.97 0.08
N ILE A 14 3.72 5.75 -0.94
CA ILE A 14 3.50 7.21 -0.98
C ILE A 14 2.00 7.51 -0.88
N ARG A 15 1.17 6.83 -1.66
CA ARG A 15 -0.29 7.03 -1.63
C ARG A 15 -0.88 6.71 -0.26
N ARG A 16 -0.42 5.65 0.40
CA ARG A 16 -0.83 5.30 1.77
C ARG A 16 -0.46 6.39 2.76
N LYS A 17 0.78 6.91 2.69
CA LYS A 17 1.23 8.02 3.53
C LYS A 17 0.33 9.25 3.36
N ASN A 18 0.00 9.60 2.13
CA ASN A 18 -0.87 10.74 1.84
C ASN A 18 -2.29 10.56 2.41
N GLU A 19 -2.85 9.35 2.41
CA GLU A 19 -4.15 9.09 3.04
C GLU A 19 -4.10 9.19 4.57
N TYR A 20 -2.98 8.77 5.19
CA TYR A 20 -2.76 9.00 6.63
C TYR A 20 -2.68 10.48 6.98
N GLU A 21 -1.98 11.28 6.18
CA GLU A 21 -1.89 12.74 6.37
C GLU A 21 -3.28 13.39 6.25
N LYS A 22 -4.10 12.96 5.28
CA LYS A 22 -5.50 13.41 5.16
C LYS A 22 -6.33 13.03 6.39
N MET A 23 -6.20 11.80 6.90
CA MET A 23 -6.91 11.40 8.13
C MET A 23 -6.57 12.31 9.32
N GLN A 24 -5.29 12.67 9.48
CA GLN A 24 -4.88 13.59 10.54
C GLN A 24 -5.57 14.95 10.39
N GLN A 25 -5.66 15.48 9.16
CA GLN A 25 -6.37 16.74 8.87
C GLN A 25 -7.90 16.64 9.07
N TYR A 26 -8.50 15.49 8.78
CA TYR A 26 -9.94 15.29 9.01
C TYR A 26 -10.28 15.12 10.48
N SER A 27 -9.36 14.54 11.26
CA SER A 27 -9.53 14.38 12.71
C SER A 27 -9.61 15.72 13.44
N THR A 28 -8.95 16.76 12.92
CA THR A 28 -9.02 18.12 13.48
C THR A 28 -10.27 18.90 13.04
N ASN A 29 -10.91 18.49 11.95
CA ASN A 29 -12.01 19.22 11.31
C ASN A 29 -13.40 18.55 11.52
N GLU A 30 -13.50 17.58 12.44
CA GLU A 30 -14.72 16.80 12.74
C GLU A 30 -15.37 16.13 11.50
N ALA A 31 -14.61 15.93 10.42
CA ALA A 31 -15.11 15.37 9.16
C ALA A 31 -15.15 13.82 9.22
N HIS A 32 -16.06 13.28 10.03
CA HIS A 32 -16.12 11.86 10.39
C HIS A 32 -16.28 10.92 9.18
N GLU A 33 -17.10 11.30 8.19
CA GLU A 33 -17.29 10.51 6.96
C GLU A 33 -15.99 10.41 6.14
N LEU A 34 -15.25 11.52 6.00
CA LEU A 34 -13.98 11.54 5.27
C LEU A 34 -12.92 10.70 5.99
N LEU A 35 -12.93 10.69 7.32
CA LEU A 35 -12.05 9.87 8.13
C LEU A 35 -12.34 8.38 7.91
N LEU A 36 -13.61 7.97 7.86
CA LEU A 36 -14.00 6.60 7.54
C LEU A 36 -13.56 6.20 6.13
N ILE A 37 -13.77 7.08 5.14
CA ILE A 37 -13.38 6.85 3.75
C ILE A 37 -11.86 6.68 3.63
N SER A 38 -11.06 7.56 4.22
CA SER A 38 -9.60 7.45 4.16
C SER A 38 -9.08 6.23 4.94
N SER A 39 -9.74 5.85 6.04
CA SER A 39 -9.43 4.60 6.75
C SER A 39 -9.63 3.37 5.86
N GLY A 40 -10.76 3.30 5.14
CA GLY A 40 -11.03 2.22 4.19
C GLY A 40 -9.98 2.15 3.08
N LYS A 41 -9.61 3.29 2.50
CA LYS A 41 -8.56 3.37 1.47
C LYS A 41 -7.20 2.88 1.97
N ILE A 42 -6.84 3.18 3.22
CA ILE A 42 -5.58 2.69 3.80
C ILE A 42 -5.58 1.17 3.89
N ILE A 43 -6.69 0.57 4.36
CA ILE A 43 -6.83 -0.89 4.45
C ILE A 43 -6.67 -1.54 3.07
N GLU A 44 -7.32 -1.00 2.04
CA GLU A 44 -7.19 -1.48 0.66
C GLU A 44 -5.75 -1.37 0.14
N LEU A 45 -5.07 -0.24 0.43
CA LEU A 45 -3.68 -0.04 0.03
C LEU A 45 -2.74 -1.03 0.74
N ASP A 46 -2.92 -1.26 2.03
CA ASP A 46 -2.12 -2.22 2.78
C ASP A 46 -2.33 -3.65 2.26
N PHE A 47 -3.57 -4.03 1.92
CA PHE A 47 -3.84 -5.30 1.27
C PHE A 47 -3.04 -5.46 -0.03
N ILE A 48 -3.10 -4.48 -0.94
CA ILE A 48 -2.40 -4.56 -2.22
C ILE A 48 -0.87 -4.60 -2.02
N ILE A 49 -0.32 -3.77 -1.13
CA ILE A 49 1.11 -3.73 -0.83
C ILE A 49 1.60 -5.08 -0.29
N ASN A 50 0.80 -5.71 0.57
CA ASN A 50 1.12 -7.03 1.13
C ASN A 50 1.08 -8.11 0.06
N SER A 51 0.01 -8.19 -0.75
CA SER A 51 -0.08 -9.14 -1.86
C SER A 51 1.05 -8.97 -2.87
N MET A 52 1.46 -7.73 -3.16
CA MET A 52 2.63 -7.48 -4.01
C MET A 52 3.93 -7.98 -3.37
N SER A 53 4.09 -7.78 -2.06
CA SER A 53 5.28 -8.26 -1.35
C SER A 53 5.34 -9.79 -1.34
N GLU A 54 4.21 -10.47 -1.14
CA GLU A 54 4.11 -11.93 -1.24
C GLU A 54 4.46 -12.43 -2.64
N MET A 55 3.97 -11.78 -3.70
CA MET A 55 4.31 -12.14 -5.08
C MET A 55 5.81 -11.99 -5.38
N ILE A 56 6.45 -10.93 -4.88
CA ILE A 56 7.90 -10.73 -5.01
C ILE A 56 8.64 -11.86 -4.30
N SER A 57 8.30 -12.14 -3.05
CA SER A 57 8.95 -13.20 -2.27
C SER A 57 8.76 -14.58 -2.91
N TYR A 58 7.57 -14.88 -3.43
CA TYR A 58 7.32 -16.12 -4.17
C TYR A 58 8.18 -16.22 -5.43
N TYR A 59 8.28 -15.13 -6.19
CA TYR A 59 9.12 -15.09 -7.39
C TYR A 59 10.59 -15.32 -7.07
N GLU A 60 11.12 -14.67 -6.03
CA GLU A 60 12.50 -14.87 -5.56
C GLU A 60 12.74 -16.34 -5.17
N TYR A 61 11.83 -16.93 -4.38
CA TYR A 61 11.91 -18.34 -3.99
C TYR A 61 11.88 -19.29 -5.19
N SER A 62 11.04 -19.01 -6.19
CA SER A 62 10.95 -19.83 -7.40
C SER A 62 12.26 -19.84 -8.21
N LYS A 63 13.03 -18.73 -8.19
CA LYS A 63 14.35 -18.67 -8.83
C LYS A 63 15.37 -19.59 -8.16
N GLU A 64 15.28 -19.76 -6.84
CA GLU A 64 16.19 -20.63 -6.08
C GLU A 64 15.92 -22.11 -6.36
N ILE A 65 14.66 -22.51 -6.51
CA ILE A 65 14.29 -23.91 -6.83
C ILE A 65 14.71 -24.30 -8.25
N THR A 66 14.76 -23.34 -9.17
CA THR A 66 15.08 -23.60 -10.59
C THR A 66 16.59 -23.55 -10.89
N LYS A 67 17.43 -23.36 -9.86
CA LYS A 67 18.90 -23.37 -9.95
C LYS A 67 19.46 -24.75 -9.63
#